data_AF-A0A1Y4F4H2-F1
#
_entry.id   AF-A0A1Y4F4H2-F1
#
_cell.length_a   1.000
_cell.length_b   1.000
_cell.length_c   1.000
_cell.angle_alpha   90.00
_cell.angle_beta   90.00
_cell.angle_gamma   90.00
#
_symmetry.space_group_name_H-M   'P 1'
#
loop_
_entity.id
_entity.type
_entity.pdbx_description
1 polymer ?
#
loop_
_entity_poly.entity_id
_entity_poly.type
_entity_poly.pdbx_seq_one_letter_code
_entity_poly.pdbx_strand_id
1 'polypeptide(L)'
;MAKGIIVVDDIPVICAECDYVSLKNNGENLWCDVKQKFCYNAKPNWCPIRPMLEKKHLTGEVGSPRDVLEEVLRAGYNTCIDEILKGADKNG
;
A
#
# COMPACT_ATOMS: atom_id res chain seq x y z
N MET A 1 3.99 11.75 -16.46
CA MET A 1 3.17 11.80 -15.23
C MET A 1 3.91 11.06 -14.13
N ALA A 2 4.25 11.73 -13.03
CA ALA A 2 4.84 11.07 -11.88
C ALA A 2 3.75 10.29 -11.11
N LYS A 3 4.10 9.12 -10.58
CA LYS A 3 3.25 8.35 -9.65
C LYS A 3 4.02 8.18 -8.35
N GLY A 4 3.31 8.23 -7.23
CA GLY A 4 3.86 7.98 -5.89
C GLY A 4 3.10 6.85 -5.19
N ILE A 5 3.75 6.27 -4.18
CA ILE A 5 3.16 5.29 -3.26
C ILE A 5 3.20 5.91 -1.87
N ILE A 6 2.13 5.75 -1.10
CA ILE A 6 2.07 6.10 0.31
C ILE A 6 2.12 4.79 1.08
N VAL A 7 3.09 4.65 1.97
CA VAL A 7 3.19 3.54 2.92
C VAL A 7 2.73 4.05 4.28
N VAL A 8 1.90 3.28 4.96
CA VAL A 8 1.41 3.56 6.31
C VAL A 8 1.58 2.30 7.14
N ASP A 9 1.85 2.46 8.43
CA ASP A 9 2.03 1.32 9.34
C ASP A 9 0.69 0.63 9.64
N ASP A 10 -0.35 1.44 9.89
CA ASP A 10 -1.69 0.96 10.18
C ASP A 10 -2.68 1.37 9.08
N ILE A 11 -3.44 0.40 8.61
CA ILE A 11 -4.50 0.65 7.63
C ILE A 11 -5.77 1.06 8.38
N PRO A 12 -6.27 2.29 8.19
CA PRO A 12 -7.46 2.75 8.91
C PRO A 12 -8.68 1.91 8.52
N VAL A 13 -9.50 1.57 9.51
CA VAL A 13 -10.72 0.79 9.33
C VAL A 13 -11.82 1.65 8.69
N ILE A 14 -11.83 2.94 9.03
CA ILE A 14 -12.78 3.95 8.53
C ILE A 14 -12.06 5.25 8.19
N CYS A 15 -12.67 6.10 7.34
CA CYS A 15 -12.02 7.36 6.94
C CYS A 15 -11.80 8.33 8.11
N ALA A 16 -12.64 8.31 9.16
CA ALA A 16 -12.46 9.20 10.32
C ALA A 16 -11.20 8.89 11.14
N GLU A 17 -10.62 7.70 11.00
CA GLU A 17 -9.38 7.26 11.66
C GLU A 17 -8.14 7.43 10.77
N CYS A 18 -8.30 7.99 9.57
CA CYS A 18 -7.21 8.12 8.61
C CYS A 18 -6.50 9.46 8.77
N ASP A 19 -5.17 9.47 8.89
CA ASP A 19 -4.37 10.71 9.00
C ASP A 19 -4.49 11.64 7.79
N TYR A 20 -4.94 11.12 6.65
CA TYR A 20 -5.14 11.88 5.41
C TYR A 20 -6.60 12.30 5.20
N VAL A 21 -7.40 12.34 6.27
CA VAL A 21 -8.75 12.90 6.27
C VAL A 21 -8.76 14.28 6.89
N SER A 22 -9.50 15.19 6.30
CA SER A 22 -9.82 16.49 6.89
C SER A 22 -11.32 16.71 6.95
N LEU A 23 -11.76 17.58 7.85
CA LEU A 23 -13.14 18.03 7.88
C LEU A 23 -13.30 19.26 6.97
N LYS A 24 -14.35 19.24 6.15
CA LYS A 24 -14.78 20.35 5.29
C LYS A 24 -16.19 20.77 5.68
N ASN A 25 -16.62 21.92 5.15
CA ASN A 25 -17.93 22.51 5.41
C ASN A 25 -18.19 22.65 6.93
N ASN A 26 -17.36 23.45 7.61
CA ASN A 26 -17.48 23.73 9.04
C ASN A 26 -17.48 22.51 9.97
N GLY A 27 -16.81 21.43 9.60
CA GLY A 27 -16.72 20.23 10.46
C GLY A 27 -17.71 19.12 10.11
N GLU A 28 -18.59 19.32 9.13
CA GLU A 28 -19.71 18.42 8.88
C GLU A 28 -19.35 17.23 7.98
N ASN A 29 -18.36 17.40 7.10
CA ASN A 29 -18.08 16.42 6.05
C ASN A 29 -16.63 15.96 6.07
N LEU A 30 -16.43 14.65 6.00
CA LEU A 30 -15.10 14.05 5.84
C LEU A 30 -14.62 14.20 4.40
N TRP A 31 -13.37 14.58 4.23
CA TRP A 31 -12.71 14.79 2.95
C TRP A 31 -11.39 14.05 2.90
N CYS A 32 -11.20 13.18 1.89
CA CYS A 32 -9.94 12.48 1.69
C CYS A 32 -8.97 13.38 0.91
N ASP A 33 -7.89 13.82 1.56
CA ASP A 33 -6.92 14.74 0.95
C ASP A 33 -6.08 14.10 -0.16
N VAL A 34 -5.89 12.78 -0.13
CA VAL A 34 -5.15 12.05 -1.19
C VAL A 34 -5.96 11.97 -2.48
N LYS A 35 -7.29 11.77 -2.38
CA LYS A 35 -8.17 11.61 -3.55
C LYS A 35 -8.93 12.89 -3.91
N GLN A 36 -8.88 13.90 -3.04
CA GLN A 36 -9.62 15.16 -3.20
C GLN A 36 -11.12 14.88 -3.42
N LYS A 37 -11.72 14.09 -2.52
CA LYS A 37 -13.13 13.70 -2.60
C LYS A 37 -13.76 13.54 -1.22
N PHE A 38 -15.04 13.89 -1.12
CA PHE A 38 -15.85 13.59 0.06
C PHE A 38 -15.91 12.09 0.34
N CYS A 39 -15.81 11.76 1.62
CA CYS A 39 -15.93 10.41 2.16
C CYS A 39 -16.87 10.40 3.36
N TYR A 40 -17.10 9.22 3.91
CA TYR A 40 -18.04 8.98 4.98
C TYR A 40 -17.35 8.26 6.13
N ASN A 41 -18.07 8.00 7.21
CA ASN A 41 -17.56 7.25 8.35
C ASN A 41 -17.48 5.73 8.07
N ALA A 42 -16.94 5.36 6.91
CA ALA A 42 -16.73 4.00 6.43
C ALA A 42 -15.61 4.02 5.39
N LYS A 43 -14.84 2.93 5.27
CA LYS A 43 -13.80 2.82 4.24
C LYS A 43 -14.44 2.63 2.85
N PRO A 44 -14.20 3.55 1.89
CA PRO A 44 -14.74 3.41 0.55
C PRO A 44 -13.91 2.43 -0.28
N ASN A 45 -14.55 1.79 -1.27
CA ASN A 45 -13.88 0.90 -2.23
C ASN A 45 -12.77 1.59 -3.05
N TRP A 46 -12.84 2.92 -3.17
CA TRP A 46 -11.85 3.73 -3.88
C TRP A 46 -10.70 4.23 -3.00
N CYS A 47 -10.67 3.85 -1.70
CA CYS A 47 -9.63 4.26 -0.77
C CYS A 47 -8.22 3.99 -1.36
N PRO A 48 -7.31 4.99 -1.34
CA PRO A 48 -5.95 4.81 -1.86
C PRO A 48 -5.11 3.85 -1.01
N ILE A 49 -5.38 3.78 0.29
CA ILE A 49 -4.64 2.93 1.23
C ILE A 49 -5.15 1.50 1.13
N ARG A 50 -4.30 0.63 0.61
CA ARG A 50 -4.57 -0.79 0.40
C ARG A 50 -3.57 -1.62 1.21
N PRO A 51 -3.95 -2.85 1.61
CA PRO A 51 -3.00 -3.81 2.14
C PRO A 51 -1.78 -3.92 1.23
N MET A 52 -0.60 -3.79 1.82
CA MET A 52 0.62 -4.09 1.09
C MET A 52 0.59 -5.58 0.73
N LEU A 53 1.10 -5.91 -0.45
CA LEU A 53 1.19 -7.30 -0.85
C LEU A 53 2.25 -8.01 0.00
N GLU A 54 1.99 -9.27 0.33
CA GLU A 54 2.91 -10.10 1.08
C GLU A 54 4.06 -10.61 0.20
N LYS A 55 5.23 -10.83 0.82
CA LYS A 55 6.36 -11.49 0.16
C LYS A 55 6.00 -12.93 -0.19
N LYS A 56 6.47 -13.38 -1.35
CA LYS A 56 6.35 -14.77 -1.79
C LYS A 56 7.43 -15.61 -1.13
N HIS A 57 7.06 -16.78 -0.64
CA HIS A 57 8.03 -17.74 -0.12
C HIS A 57 8.90 -18.30 -1.27
N LEU A 58 10.22 -18.33 -1.04
CA LEU A 58 11.18 -19.00 -1.92
C LEU A 58 11.26 -20.47 -1.50
N THR A 59 11.06 -21.39 -2.43
CA THR A 59 11.08 -22.83 -2.11
C THR A 59 12.48 -23.41 -2.20
N GLY A 60 13.38 -22.80 -3.00
CA GLY A 60 14.70 -23.36 -3.28
C GLY A 60 14.68 -24.66 -4.09
N GLU A 61 13.49 -25.12 -4.50
CA GLU A 61 13.30 -26.33 -5.30
C GLU A 61 13.60 -26.00 -6.77
N VAL A 62 14.67 -26.59 -7.32
CA VAL A 62 15.11 -26.37 -8.70
C VAL A 62 15.30 -27.70 -9.42
N GLY A 63 14.18 -28.30 -9.85
CA GLY A 63 14.18 -29.55 -10.62
C GLY A 63 14.29 -29.34 -12.13
N SER A 64 13.95 -28.15 -12.61
CA SER A 64 13.91 -27.79 -14.02
C SER A 64 14.27 -26.32 -14.25
N PRO A 65 14.61 -25.91 -15.48
CA PRO A 65 14.81 -24.50 -15.82
C PRO A 65 13.58 -23.62 -15.55
N ARG A 66 12.37 -24.20 -15.58
CA ARG A 66 11.15 -23.49 -15.24
C ARG A 66 11.08 -23.16 -13.75
N ASP A 67 11.48 -24.09 -12.89
CA ASP A 67 11.45 -23.87 -11.44
C ASP A 67 12.44 -22.77 -11.04
N VAL A 68 13.61 -22.74 -11.68
CA VAL A 68 14.59 -21.66 -11.52
C VAL A 68 13.98 -20.31 -11.91
N LEU A 69 13.27 -20.25 -13.05
CA LEU A 69 12.59 -19.02 -13.47
C LEU A 69 11.53 -18.57 -12.47
N GLU A 70 10.74 -19.49 -11.93
CA GLU A 70 9.72 -19.18 -10.93
C GLU A 70 10.34 -18.62 -9.64
N GLU A 71 11.45 -19.20 -9.16
CA GLU A 71 12.17 -18.70 -7.98
C GLU A 71 12.77 -17.30 -8.23
N VAL A 72 13.36 -17.06 -9.40
CA VAL A 72 13.88 -15.73 -9.77
C VAL A 72 12.76 -14.68 -9.80
N LEU A 73 11.58 -15.02 -10.32
CA LEU A 73 10.43 -14.12 -10.35
C LEU A 73 9.91 -13.82 -8.93
N ARG A 74 9.89 -14.80 -8.03
CA ARG A 74 9.53 -14.60 -6.62
C ARG A 74 10.55 -13.70 -5.91
N ALA A 75 11.84 -13.95 -6.13
CA ALA A 75 12.91 -13.14 -5.54
C ALA A 75 12.87 -11.69 -6.03
N GLY A 76 12.67 -11.48 -7.34
CA GLY A 76 12.52 -10.14 -7.92
C GLY A 76 11.28 -9.42 -7.36
N TYR A 77 10.16 -10.12 -7.22
CA TYR A 77 8.95 -9.57 -6.61
C TYR A 77 9.18 -9.15 -5.14
N ASN A 78 9.85 -9.99 -4.34
CA ASN A 78 10.20 -9.65 -2.96
C ASN A 78 11.15 -8.46 -2.88
N THR A 79 12.10 -8.36 -3.81
CA THR A 79 13.03 -7.23 -3.92
C THR A 79 12.28 -5.93 -4.16
N CYS A 80 11.25 -5.93 -5.03
CA CYS A 80 10.41 -4.75 -5.23
C CYS A 80 9.69 -4.32 -3.94
N ILE A 81 9.19 -5.27 -3.14
CA ILE A 81 8.57 -4.98 -1.84
C ILE A 81 9.60 -4.38 -0.89
N ASP A 82 10.81 -4.94 -0.84
CA ASP A 82 11.89 -4.45 0.01
C ASP A 82 12.30 -3.01 -0.33
N GLU A 83 12.37 -2.65 -1.61
CA GLU A 83 12.68 -1.27 -2.00
C GLU A 83 11.56 -0.28 -1.64
N ILE A 84 10.28 -0.70 -1.72
CA ILE A 84 9.15 0.11 -1.25
C ILE A 84 9.27 0.38 0.26
N LEU A 85 9.52 -0.67 1.05
CA LEU A 85 9.65 -0.57 2.51
C LEU A 85 10.89 0.24 2.94
N LYS A 86 12.06 0.01 2.32
CA LYS A 86 13.27 0.80 2.58
C LYS A 86 13.06 2.29 2.30
N GLY A 87 12.22 2.62 1.32
CA GLY A 87 11.86 4.00 1.01
C GLY A 87 10.97 4.66 2.07
N ALA A 88 10.19 3.86 2.81
CA ALA A 88 9.37 4.34 3.92
C ALA A 88 10.22 4.68 5.15
N ASP A 89 11.16 3.79 5.52
CA ASP A 89 11.99 3.93 6.73
C ASP A 89 12.96 5.13 6.70
N LYS A 90 13.34 5.60 5.51
CA LYS A 90 14.34 6.67 5.33
C LYS A 90 13.80 8.09 5.58
N ASN A 91 12.53 8.24 5.95
CA ASN A 91 11.91 9.53 6.25
C ASN A 91 11.58 9.74 7.74
N GLY A 92 12.13 8.90 8.62
CA GLY A 92 12.10 9.10 10.08
C GLY A 92 13.20 10.04 10.58
#